data_AF-A0A7W1C695-F1
#
_entry.id   AF-A0A7W1C695-F1
#
_cell.length_a   1.000
_cell.length_b   1.000
_cell.length_c   1.000
_cell.angle_alpha   90.00
_cell.angle_beta   90.00
_cell.angle_gamma   90.00
#
_symmetry.space_group_name_H-M   'P 1'
#
loop_
_entity.id
_entity.type
_entity.pdbx_description
1 polymer ?
#
loop_
_entity_poly.entity_id
_entity_poly.type
_entity_poly.pdbx_seq_one_letter_code
_entity_poly.pdbx_strand_id
1 'polypeptide(L)' 'MEGMVKVELLYFDGCPGYRGAGQNLKGALMREGVRGEVELVAVNTDAEAGALRFPGSPTIRVDGRDLFPSFATERVDW' A
#
# COMPACT_ATOMS: atom_id res chain seq x y z
N MET A 1 24.72 1.33 9.37
CA MET A 1 24.20 0.56 8.23
C MET A 1 22.72 0.84 8.18
N GLU A 2 22.33 1.86 7.42
CA GLU A 2 20.90 2.18 7.24
C GLU A 2 20.28 1.04 6.41
N GLY A 3 19.35 0.32 7.04
CA GLY A 3 18.66 -0.80 6.41
C GLY A 3 17.80 -0.31 5.25
N MET A 4 17.74 -1.12 4.19
CA MET A 4 16.80 -0.87 3.09
C MET A 4 15.37 -0.98 3.63
N VAL A 5 14.55 0.03 3.37
CA VAL A 5 13.14 0.04 3.79
C VAL A 5 12.34 -0.86 2.84
N LYS A 6 11.57 -1.81 3.39
CA LYS A 6 10.65 -2.60 2.57
C LYS A 6 9.38 -1.80 2.34
N VAL A 7 9.06 -1.50 1.08
CA VAL A 7 7.83 -0.79 0.72
C VAL A 7 6.98 -1.66 -0.18
N GLU A 8 5.73 -1.87 0.22
CA GLU A 8 4.76 -2.68 -0.54
C GLU A 8 3.58 -1.81 -0.97
N LEU A 9 3.15 -1.96 -2.22
CA LEU A 9 1.92 -1.39 -2.74
C LEU A 9 0.97 -2.54 -3.08
N LEU A 10 -0.03 -2.74 -2.22
CA LEU A 10 -1.07 -3.74 -2.42
C LEU A 10 -2.15 -3.16 -3.35
N TYR A 11 -2.59 -3.96 -4.31
CA TYR A 11 -3.57 -3.57 -5.32
C TYR A 11 -4.40 -4.76 -5.79
N PHE A 12 -5.51 -4.50 -6.46
CA PHE A 12 -6.23 -5.49 -7.27
C PHE A 12 -6.28 -5.02 -8.73
N ASP A 13 -6.34 -5.94 -9.69
CA ASP A 13 -6.14 -5.62 -11.13
C ASP A 13 -7.17 -4.63 -11.70
N GLY A 14 -8.40 -4.64 -11.16
CA GLY A 14 -9.46 -3.71 -11.55
C GLY A 14 -9.32 -2.28 -11.00
N CYS A 15 -8.31 -1.98 -10.17
CA CYS A 15 -8.16 -0.66 -9.57
C CYS A 15 -7.37 0.28 -10.51
N PRO A 16 -7.94 1.37 -11.04
CA PRO A 16 -7.19 2.29 -11.89
C PRO A 16 -6.10 3.06 -11.11
N GLY A 17 -6.26 3.20 -9.80
CA GLY A 17 -5.44 4.07 -8.95
C GLY A 17 -4.04 3.57 -8.64
N TYR A 18 -3.78 2.25 -8.68
CA TYR A 18 -2.52 1.70 -8.15
C TYR A 18 -1.29 2.12 -8.97
N ARG A 19 -1.42 2.29 -10.29
CA ARG A 19 -0.31 2.74 -11.15
C ARG A 19 0.11 4.17 -10.83
N GLY A 20 -0.84 5.05 -10.52
CA GLY A 20 -0.57 6.41 -10.07
C GLY A 20 0.12 6.41 -8.70
N ALA A 21 -0.41 5.63 -7.75
CA ALA A 21 0.18 5.46 -6.43
C ALA A 21 1.63 4.96 -6.50
N GLY A 22 1.92 3.96 -7.34
CA GLY A 22 3.27 3.42 -7.51
C GLY A 22 4.28 4.44 -8.07
N GLN A 23 3.85 5.29 -9.03
CA GLN A 23 4.70 6.37 -9.54
C GLN A 23 4.97 7.44 -8.48
N ASN A 24 3.94 7.85 -7.74
CA ASN A 24 4.07 8.83 -6.66
C ASN A 24 5.00 8.33 -5.56
N LEU A 25 4.88 7.05 -5.20
CA LEU A 25 5.70 6.41 -4.18
C LEU A 25 7.18 6.36 -4.59
N LYS A 26 7.48 5.92 -5.81
CA LYS A 26 8.85 5.98 -6.36
C LYS A 26 9.41 7.40 -6.35
N GLY A 27 8.59 8.38 -6.76
CA GLY A 27 8.94 9.79 -6.73
C GLY A 27 9.26 10.29 -5.31
N ALA A 28 8.46 9.89 -4.31
CA ALA A 28 8.68 10.24 -2.92
C ALA A 28 10.00 9.65 -2.39
N LEU A 29 10.25 8.35 -2.58
CA LEU A 29 11.48 7.70 -2.13
C LEU A 29 12.74 8.38 -2.70
N MET A 30 12.71 8.74 -3.99
CA MET A 30 13.81 9.47 -4.62
C MET A 30 14.04 10.85 -4.01
N ARG A 31 12.97 11.63 -3.76
CA ARG A 31 13.10 12.99 -3.18
C ARG A 31 13.62 12.96 -1.74
N GLU A 32 13.19 11.97 -0.96
CA GLU A 32 13.59 11.82 0.44
C GLU A 32 14.94 11.11 0.61
N GLY A 33 15.58 10.67 -0.49
CA GLY A 33 16.85 9.93 -0.44
C GLY A 33 16.74 8.56 0.22
N VAL A 34 15.52 8.04 0.38
CA VAL A 34 15.25 6.76 1.03
C VAL A 34 15.59 5.63 0.07
N ARG A 35 16.49 4.73 0.51
CA ARG A 35 16.79 3.50 -0.22
C ARG A 35 15.77 2.43 0.13
N GLY A 36 14.82 2.21 -0.77
CA GLY A 36 13.80 1.16 -0.65
C GLY A 36 13.33 0.70 -2.02
N GLU A 37 12.95 -0.57 -2.11
CA GLU A 37 12.28 -1.12 -3.29
C GLU A 37 10.77 -1.09 -3.07
N VAL A 38 10.03 -0.72 -4.13
CA VAL A 38 8.56 -0.77 -4.13
C VAL A 38 8.13 -2.10 -4.75
N GLU A 39 7.69 -3.02 -3.90
CA GLU A 39 7.10 -4.29 -4.29
C GLU A 39 5.61 -4.09 -4.64
N LEU A 40 5.19 -4.55 -5.82
CA LEU A 40 3.78 -4.58 -6.20
C LEU A 40 3.18 -5.91 -5.76
N VAL A 41 2.17 -5.86 -4.90
CA VAL A 41 1.51 -7.06 -4.36
C VAL A 41 0.07 -7.10 -4.87
N ALA A 42 -0.20 -8.02 -5.80
CA ALA A 42 -1.55 -8.24 -6.30
C ALA A 42 -2.40 -8.99 -5.25
N VAL A 43 -3.63 -8.55 -5.06
CA VAL A 43 -4.62 -9.11 -4.15
C VAL A 43 -5.92 -9.22 -4.94
N ASN A 44 -6.16 -10.39 -5.54
CA ASN A 44 -7.23 -10.57 -6.51
C ASN A 44 -8.31 -11.54 -6.03
N THR A 45 -8.14 -12.12 -4.84
CA THR A 45 -9.09 -13.04 -4.21
C THR A 45 -9.41 -12.63 -2.78
N ASP A 46 -10.60 -13.01 -2.31
CA ASP A 46 -11.01 -12.78 -0.91
C ASP A 46 -10.08 -13.48 0.09
N ALA A 47 -9.52 -14.64 -0.29
CA ALA A 47 -8.56 -15.37 0.53
C ALA A 47 -7.25 -14.59 0.72
N GLU A 48 -6.71 -14.02 -0.35
CA GLU A 48 -5.53 -13.14 -0.28
C GLU A 48 -5.85 -11.87 0.53
N ALA A 49 -7.02 -11.28 0.31
CA ALA A 49 -7.45 -10.08 1.03
C ALA A 49 -7.55 -10.33 2.54
N GLY A 50 -8.10 -11.47 2.94
CA GLY A 50 -8.16 -11.90 4.34
C GLY A 50 -6.79 -12.16 4.94
N ALA A 51 -5.94 -12.92 4.24
CA ALA A 51 -4.58 -13.25 4.70
C ALA A 51 -3.71 -12.00 4.88
N LEU A 52 -3.84 -11.04 3.97
CA LEU A 52 -3.07 -9.80 4.00
C LEU A 52 -3.73 -8.71 4.84
N ARG A 53 -4.95 -8.88 5.35
CA ARG A 53 -5.75 -7.81 5.96
C ARG A 53 -5.82 -6.58 5.05
N PHE A 54 -6.16 -6.81 3.79
CA PHE A 54 -6.18 -5.80 2.74
C PHE A 54 -7.48 -4.97 2.82
N PRO A 55 -7.44 -3.68 3.20
CA PRO A 55 -8.64 -2.86 3.32
C PRO A 55 -9.16 -2.38 1.96
N GLY A 56 -8.35 -2.45 0.91
CA GLY A 56 -8.69 -2.03 -0.44
C GLY A 56 -7.49 -1.44 -1.20
N SER A 57 -7.64 -1.30 -2.51
CA SER A 57 -6.60 -0.73 -3.37
C SER A 57 -6.75 0.79 -3.51
N PRO A 58 -5.65 1.56 -3.54
CA PRO A 58 -4.29 1.16 -3.20
C PRO A 58 -4.06 1.15 -1.67
N THR A 59 -3.24 0.22 -1.17
CA THR A 59 -2.72 0.24 0.21
C THR A 59 -1.18 0.28 0.18
N ILE A 60 -0.56 1.20 0.92
CA ILE A 60 0.90 1.35 0.98
C ILE A 60 1.39 0.88 2.35
N ARG A 61 2.30 -0.10 2.37
CA ARG A 61 2.93 -0.57 3.59
C ARG A 61 4.42 -0.26 3.60
N VAL A 62 4.92 0.10 4.77
CA VAL A 62 6.34 0.25 5.07
C VAL A 62 6.68 -0.69 6.21
N ASP A 63 7.62 -1.59 5.98
CA ASP A 63 8.01 -2.63 6.93
C ASP A 63 6.79 -3.40 7.50
N GLY A 64 5.85 -3.74 6.61
CA GLY A 64 4.62 -4.47 6.93
C GLY A 64 3.51 -3.61 7.58
N ARG A 65 3.76 -2.32 7.85
CA ARG A 65 2.77 -1.42 8.46
C ARG A 65 2.11 -0.53 7.42
N ASP A 66 0.78 -0.54 7.39
CA ASP A 66 0.00 0.38 6.55
C ASP A 66 0.22 1.84 6.98
N LEU A 67 0.57 2.69 6.02
CA LEU A 67 0.80 4.13 6.24
C LEU A 67 -0.50 4.92 6.35
N PHE A 68 -1.59 4.42 5.79
CA PHE A 68 -2.89 5.11 5.73
C PHE A 68 -4.01 4.20 6.27
N PRO A 69 -3.93 3.74 7.54
CA PRO A 69 -4.93 2.86 8.09
C PRO A 69 -6.29 3.54 8.08
N SER A 70 -7.23 3.00 7.31
CA SER A 70 -8.61 3.42 7.37
C SER A 70 -9.24 2.90 8.66
N PHE A 71 -9.49 3.80 9.62
CA PHE A 71 -10.37 3.50 10.74
C PHE A 71 -11.79 3.39 10.19
N ALA A 72 -12.19 2.20 9.74
CA ALA A 72 -13.59 1.93 9.47
C ALA A 72 -14.35 1.87 10.81
N THR A 73 -14.76 3.04 11.34
CA THR A 73 -16.07 3.25 11.99
C THR A 73 -16.17 4.65 12.59
N GLU A 74 -16.77 5.57 11.86
CA GLU A 74 -17.90 6.31 12.43
C GLU A 74 -19.05 6.06 11.46
N ARG A 75 -19.99 5.19 11.83
CA ARG A 75 -21.33 5.29 11.26
C ARG A 75 -21.80 6.70 11.61
N VAL A 76 -21.84 7.59 10.64
CA VAL A 76 -22.70 8.76 10.74
C VAL A 76 -24.12 8.24 10.52
N ASP A 77 -24.79 8.00 11.64
CA ASP A 77 -26.22 7.73 11.64
C ASP A 77 -26.93 9.00 11.12
N TRP A 78 -27.54 8.89 9.93
CA TRP A 78 -28.50 9.86 9.39
C TRP A 78 -29.91 9.29 9.54
#